data_AF-A0A6T8CG84-F1
#
_entry.id   AF-A0A6T8CG84-F1
#
_cell.length_a   1.000
_cell.length_b   1.000
_cell.length_c   1.000
_cell.angle_alpha   90.00
_cell.angle_beta   90.00
_cell.angle_gamma   90.00
#
_symmetry.space_group_name_H-M   'P 1'
#
loop_
_entity.id
_entity.type
_entity.pdbx_description
1 polymer ?
#
loop_
_entity_poly.entity_id
_entity_poly.type
_entity_poly.pdbx_seq_one_letter_code
_entity_poly.pdbx_strand_id
1 'polypeptide(L)'
;SEEEKRVQTAVMEHQRGAARLSQAEDSRSLVAYNSGYAVLSTLSKAVDGYPSGSLVGFATDEKGLPVFCFSAMSGHTKDLAKAGKAALCVTAKGFEGAADGRVTLIGDVKRCSKEEVEADGLKELYRAKHPNAFWVDFGDFTWYRMTELKAVNFVGGFARAGNPSPADYMDASVDPIQAFAAPVMGHMNADHSESTIAMVMHYIGLPQVEKAELVQLDRLGFMVQVTRTGQTFKLRLPFPRAAEDRKDVKTLIVQMTQASLSDEEVQAYLQELMEKKQAGEAAVEAA
;
A
#
# COMPACT_ATOMS: atom_id res chain seq x y z
N SER A 1 12.11 31.62 4.43
CA SER A 1 13.32 32.36 3.99
C SER A 1 13.62 32.01 2.54
N GLU A 2 14.60 32.65 1.90
CA GLU A 2 15.09 32.20 0.58
C GLU A 2 15.71 30.80 0.64
N GLU A 3 16.42 30.50 1.72
CA GLU A 3 16.96 29.18 2.02
C GLU A 3 15.85 28.11 2.04
N GLU A 4 14.74 28.36 2.74
CA GLU A 4 13.61 27.43 2.78
C GLU A 4 13.03 27.17 1.37
N LYS A 5 12.94 28.19 0.52
CA LYS A 5 12.50 28.02 -0.87
C LYS A 5 13.48 27.18 -1.68
N ARG A 6 14.79 27.31 -1.44
CA ARG A 6 15.82 26.50 -2.09
C ARG A 6 15.71 25.04 -1.66
N VAL A 7 15.59 24.77 -0.36
CA VAL A 7 15.37 23.43 0.20
C VAL A 7 14.12 22.80 -0.41
N GLN A 8 13.00 23.53 -0.37
CA GLN A 8 11.73 23.03 -0.92
C GLN A 8 11.84 22.69 -2.42
N THR A 9 12.55 23.52 -3.20
CA THR A 9 12.77 23.28 -4.63
C THR A 9 13.60 22.02 -4.86
N ALA A 10 14.72 21.87 -4.15
CA ALA A 10 15.59 20.69 -4.25
C ALA A 10 14.86 19.40 -3.85
N VAL A 11 14.10 19.43 -2.74
CA VAL A 11 13.29 18.29 -2.30
C VAL A 11 12.24 17.95 -3.35
N MET A 12 11.54 18.93 -3.93
CA MET A 12 10.57 18.67 -5.00
C MET A 12 11.21 18.05 -6.24
N GLU A 13 12.40 18.51 -6.64
CA GLU A 13 13.16 17.94 -7.75
C GLU A 13 13.56 16.48 -7.46
N HIS A 14 14.11 16.20 -6.28
CA HIS A 14 14.37 14.84 -5.81
C HIS A 14 13.10 13.99 -5.88
N GLN A 15 11.99 14.48 -5.33
CA GLN A 15 10.74 13.71 -5.27
C GLN A 15 10.19 13.37 -6.65
N ARG A 16 10.33 14.27 -7.64
CA ARG A 16 9.97 14.03 -9.05
C ARG A 16 10.85 12.96 -9.70
N GLY A 17 12.13 12.94 -9.39
CA GLY A 17 13.09 11.97 -9.96
C GLY A 17 13.17 10.63 -9.23
N ALA A 18 12.68 10.53 -8.00
CA ALA A 18 12.86 9.34 -7.18
C ALA A 18 12.15 8.10 -7.74
N ALA A 19 12.87 6.98 -7.80
CA ALA A 19 12.37 5.71 -8.31
C ALA A 19 11.16 5.19 -7.51
N ARG A 20 10.13 4.73 -8.22
CA ARG A 20 8.87 4.20 -7.69
C ARG A 20 8.36 3.08 -8.58
N LEU A 21 7.56 2.19 -7.99
CA LEU A 21 6.76 1.24 -8.77
C LEU A 21 5.87 1.99 -9.76
N SER A 22 5.60 1.37 -10.90
CA SER A 22 4.52 1.84 -11.77
C SER A 22 3.19 1.81 -11.02
N GLN A 23 2.23 2.64 -11.43
CA GLN A 23 0.91 2.65 -10.81
C GLN A 23 0.20 1.29 -10.94
N ALA A 24 0.51 0.53 -12.00
CA ALA A 24 -0.01 -0.82 -12.19
C ALA A 24 0.59 -1.83 -11.20
N GLU A 25 1.91 -1.85 -11.01
CA GLU A 25 2.58 -2.69 -10.01
C GLU A 25 2.13 -2.35 -8.59
N ASP A 26 2.02 -1.06 -8.26
CA ASP A 26 1.56 -0.61 -6.95
C ASP A 26 0.10 -1.03 -6.71
N SER A 27 -0.76 -0.89 -7.73
CA SER A 27 -2.15 -1.37 -7.68
C SER A 27 -2.22 -2.88 -7.48
N ARG A 28 -1.42 -3.65 -8.22
CA ARG A 28 -1.38 -5.11 -8.10
C ARG A 28 -0.90 -5.57 -6.73
N SER A 29 0.12 -4.91 -6.21
CA SER A 29 0.70 -5.25 -4.90
C SER A 29 -0.26 -4.92 -3.76
N LEU A 30 -0.90 -3.74 -3.81
CA LEU A 30 -1.92 -3.35 -2.84
C LEU A 30 -3.08 -4.36 -2.83
N VAL A 31 -3.58 -4.74 -4.01
CA VAL A 31 -4.66 -5.72 -4.12
C VAL A 31 -4.21 -7.09 -3.62
N ALA A 32 -2.99 -7.55 -3.88
CA ALA A 32 -2.53 -8.86 -3.40
C ALA A 32 -2.39 -8.92 -1.87
N TYR A 33 -1.76 -7.91 -1.26
CA TYR A 33 -1.42 -7.89 0.17
C TYR A 33 -2.50 -7.30 1.09
N ASN A 34 -3.70 -7.00 0.57
CA ASN A 34 -4.84 -6.53 1.35
C ASN A 34 -5.29 -7.53 2.44
N SER A 35 -6.25 -7.15 3.30
CA SER A 35 -6.74 -8.00 4.41
C SER A 35 -7.71 -9.12 4.02
N GLY A 36 -8.06 -9.25 2.74
CA GLY A 36 -9.08 -10.15 2.20
C GLY A 36 -10.48 -9.55 2.12
N TYR A 37 -10.67 -8.31 2.57
CA TYR A 37 -11.98 -7.65 2.62
C TYR A 37 -11.94 -6.31 1.89
N ALA A 38 -13.01 -6.01 1.16
CA ALA A 38 -13.13 -4.80 0.36
C ALA A 38 -14.60 -4.38 0.21
N VAL A 39 -14.82 -3.13 -0.22
CA VAL A 39 -16.17 -2.64 -0.49
C VAL A 39 -16.53 -2.92 -1.94
N LEU A 40 -17.55 -3.75 -2.15
CA LEU A 40 -18.16 -4.02 -3.44
C LEU A 40 -19.34 -3.07 -3.65
N SER A 41 -19.29 -2.31 -4.73
CA SER A 41 -20.38 -1.48 -5.21
C SER A 41 -21.08 -2.15 -6.39
N THR A 42 -22.40 -2.31 -6.32
CA THR A 42 -23.27 -2.93 -7.34
C THR A 42 -24.42 -2.01 -7.71
N LEU A 43 -25.17 -2.34 -8.77
CA LEU A 43 -26.42 -1.67 -9.10
C LEU A 43 -27.58 -2.34 -8.35
N SER A 44 -28.26 -1.59 -7.47
CA SER A 44 -29.30 -2.14 -6.62
C SER A 44 -30.45 -2.72 -7.44
N LYS A 45 -30.78 -3.99 -7.20
CA LYS A 45 -32.00 -4.60 -7.72
C LYS A 45 -33.23 -4.05 -7.00
N ALA A 46 -33.12 -3.75 -5.70
CA ALA A 46 -34.24 -3.37 -4.84
C ALA A 46 -34.64 -1.90 -4.99
N VAL A 47 -33.69 -1.03 -5.37
CA VAL A 47 -33.91 0.41 -5.51
C VAL A 47 -33.38 0.83 -6.88
N ASP A 48 -34.27 0.95 -7.86
CA ASP A 48 -33.88 1.20 -9.24
C ASP A 48 -33.16 2.54 -9.40
N GLY A 49 -32.08 2.56 -10.17
CA GLY A 49 -31.23 3.73 -10.37
C GLY A 49 -30.21 4.03 -9.26
N TYR A 50 -30.23 3.32 -8.13
CA TYR A 50 -29.30 3.56 -7.02
C TYR A 50 -28.17 2.52 -6.96
N PRO A 51 -26.94 2.94 -6.59
CA PRO A 51 -25.88 2.00 -6.23
C PRO A 51 -26.16 1.36 -4.87
N SER A 52 -25.60 0.17 -4.67
CA SER A 52 -25.54 -0.54 -3.39
C SER A 52 -24.08 -0.76 -3.01
N GLY A 53 -23.75 -0.67 -1.73
CA GLY A 53 -22.41 -0.91 -1.20
C GLY A 53 -22.44 -2.04 -0.17
N SER A 54 -21.49 -2.98 -0.24
CA SER A 54 -21.36 -4.10 0.70
C SER A 54 -19.89 -4.36 1.02
N LEU A 55 -19.57 -4.59 2.29
CA LEU A 55 -18.28 -5.17 2.65
C LEU A 55 -18.31 -6.67 2.29
N VAL A 56 -17.33 -7.11 1.50
CA VAL A 56 -17.26 -8.49 1.02
C VAL A 56 -15.88 -9.09 1.26
N GLY A 57 -15.84 -10.41 1.47
CA GLY A 57 -14.61 -11.18 1.38
C GLY A 57 -14.28 -11.48 -0.08
N PHE A 58 -13.00 -11.42 -0.43
CA PHE A 58 -12.50 -11.76 -1.76
C PHE A 58 -11.10 -12.36 -1.68
N ALA A 59 -10.74 -13.09 -2.74
CA ALA A 59 -9.37 -13.45 -3.07
C ALA A 59 -9.08 -12.98 -4.50
N THR A 60 -7.85 -13.14 -4.98
CA THR A 60 -7.49 -12.76 -6.35
C THR A 60 -6.78 -13.90 -7.04
N ASP A 61 -7.08 -14.10 -8.32
CA ASP A 61 -6.31 -15.02 -9.17
C ASP A 61 -4.92 -14.46 -9.51
N GLU A 62 -4.16 -15.19 -10.33
CA GLU A 62 -2.81 -14.83 -10.76
C GLU A 62 -2.74 -13.52 -11.56
N LYS A 63 -3.86 -13.09 -12.16
CA LYS A 63 -3.99 -11.81 -12.88
C LYS A 63 -4.47 -10.68 -11.98
N GLY A 64 -4.66 -10.93 -10.68
CA GLY A 64 -5.18 -9.95 -9.73
C GLY A 64 -6.69 -9.74 -9.84
N LEU A 65 -7.42 -10.60 -10.56
CA LEU A 65 -8.87 -10.45 -10.71
C LEU A 65 -9.59 -11.00 -9.47
N PRO A 66 -10.53 -10.23 -8.88
CA PRO A 66 -11.27 -10.67 -7.71
C PRO A 66 -12.14 -11.91 -7.95
N VAL A 67 -12.03 -12.85 -7.01
CA VAL A 67 -12.90 -14.02 -6.85
C VAL A 67 -13.64 -13.91 -5.53
N PHE A 68 -14.93 -14.22 -5.57
CA PHE A 68 -15.84 -14.08 -4.45
C PHE A 68 -16.65 -15.37 -4.21
N CYS A 69 -17.08 -15.56 -2.97
CA CYS A 69 -18.02 -16.61 -2.58
C CYS A 69 -19.19 -15.97 -1.81
N PHE A 70 -20.37 -15.91 -2.42
CA PHE A 70 -21.52 -15.18 -1.89
C PHE A 70 -22.70 -16.10 -1.62
N SER A 71 -23.41 -15.88 -0.51
CA SER A 71 -24.72 -16.49 -0.27
C SER A 71 -25.74 -16.01 -1.31
N ALA A 72 -26.60 -16.91 -1.76
CA ALA A 72 -27.74 -16.62 -2.61
C ALA A 72 -28.72 -15.60 -1.99
N MET A 73 -28.70 -15.43 -0.66
CA MET A 73 -29.58 -14.53 0.06
C MET A 73 -29.12 -13.06 0.01
N SER A 74 -27.83 -12.81 -0.18
CA SER A 74 -27.23 -11.47 -0.10
C SER A 74 -27.76 -10.51 -1.16
N GLY A 75 -27.85 -9.22 -0.80
CA GLY A 75 -28.28 -8.16 -1.72
C GLY A 75 -27.38 -8.06 -2.94
N HIS A 76 -26.06 -7.98 -2.74
CA HIS A 76 -25.08 -7.92 -3.83
C HIS A 76 -25.14 -9.13 -4.78
N THR A 77 -25.51 -10.33 -4.30
CA THR A 77 -25.70 -11.51 -5.16
C THR A 77 -26.87 -11.31 -6.13
N LYS A 78 -27.98 -10.77 -5.62
CA LYS A 78 -29.18 -10.45 -6.41
C LYS A 78 -28.93 -9.30 -7.38
N ASP A 79 -28.14 -8.31 -6.97
CA ASP A 79 -27.72 -7.20 -7.81
C ASP A 79 -26.86 -7.68 -8.98
N LEU A 80 -25.85 -8.52 -8.70
CA LEU A 80 -24.98 -9.12 -9.71
C LEU A 80 -25.76 -10.02 -10.68
N ALA A 81 -26.76 -10.77 -10.22
CA ALA A 81 -27.61 -11.55 -11.10
C ALA A 81 -28.45 -10.68 -12.07
N LYS A 82 -28.78 -9.43 -11.70
CA LYS A 82 -29.51 -8.49 -12.57
C LYS A 82 -28.58 -7.82 -13.59
N ALA A 83 -27.42 -7.33 -13.13
CA ALA A 83 -26.61 -6.40 -13.93
C ALA A 83 -25.20 -6.91 -14.29
N GLY A 84 -24.62 -7.83 -13.52
CA GLY A 84 -23.26 -8.36 -13.73
C GLY A 84 -22.16 -7.31 -13.69
N LYS A 85 -22.39 -6.14 -13.08
CA LYS A 85 -21.46 -5.00 -13.07
C LYS A 85 -21.13 -4.59 -11.65
N ALA A 86 -19.85 -4.39 -11.37
CA ALA A 86 -19.41 -3.97 -10.05
C ALA A 86 -18.14 -3.12 -10.06
N ALA A 87 -17.94 -2.40 -8.96
CA ALA A 87 -16.68 -1.77 -8.60
C ALA A 87 -16.23 -2.31 -7.22
N LEU A 88 -14.99 -2.79 -7.11
CA LEU A 88 -14.39 -3.26 -5.86
C LEU A 88 -13.34 -2.27 -5.39
N CYS A 89 -13.61 -1.56 -4.29
CA CYS A 89 -12.67 -0.65 -3.65
C CYS A 89 -11.86 -1.41 -2.59
N VAL A 90 -10.58 -1.61 -2.86
CA VAL A 90 -9.61 -2.27 -1.99
C VAL A 90 -8.72 -1.22 -1.36
N THR A 91 -8.60 -1.25 -0.05
CA THR A 91 -7.70 -0.37 0.71
C THR A 91 -6.40 -1.08 1.06
N ALA A 92 -5.33 -0.31 1.20
CA ALA A 92 -4.09 -0.82 1.77
C ALA A 92 -4.33 -1.39 3.18
N LYS A 93 -3.52 -2.38 3.57
CA LYS A 93 -3.57 -2.92 4.93
C LYS A 93 -3.23 -1.80 5.93
N GLY A 94 -4.04 -1.65 6.97
CA GLY A 94 -3.87 -0.58 7.95
C GLY A 94 -4.30 0.80 7.45
N PHE A 95 -5.27 0.88 6.52
CA PHE A 95 -5.83 2.13 6.05
C PHE A 95 -6.44 2.96 7.20
N GLU A 96 -5.94 4.17 7.41
CA GLU A 96 -6.39 5.10 8.45
C GLU A 96 -7.02 6.36 7.85
N GLY A 97 -6.62 6.76 6.64
CA GLY A 97 -7.19 7.97 6.04
C GLY A 97 -6.82 8.24 4.58
N ALA A 98 -7.16 9.46 4.13
CA ALA A 98 -7.02 9.89 2.74
C ALA A 98 -5.59 9.83 2.18
N ALA A 99 -4.58 9.76 3.06
CA ALA A 99 -3.18 9.65 2.70
C ALA A 99 -2.74 8.21 2.35
N ASP A 100 -3.62 7.22 2.52
CA ASP A 100 -3.28 5.81 2.35
C ASP A 100 -3.76 5.24 1.02
N GLY A 101 -3.08 4.18 0.59
CA GLY A 101 -3.31 3.55 -0.70
C GLY A 101 -4.71 2.97 -0.83
N ARG A 102 -5.31 3.11 -2.02
CA ARG A 102 -6.53 2.40 -2.41
C ARG A 102 -6.58 2.19 -3.92
N VAL A 103 -7.23 1.09 -4.33
CA VAL A 103 -7.48 0.72 -5.73
C VAL A 103 -8.96 0.40 -5.88
N THR A 104 -9.61 1.00 -6.86
CA THR A 104 -10.95 0.58 -7.30
C THR A 104 -10.86 -0.17 -8.62
N LEU A 105 -11.20 -1.45 -8.60
CA LEU A 105 -11.31 -2.31 -9.77
C LEU A 105 -12.76 -2.26 -10.28
N ILE A 106 -12.98 -1.80 -11.51
CA ILE A 106 -14.33 -1.67 -12.10
C ILE A 106 -14.43 -2.68 -13.24
N GLY A 107 -15.45 -3.53 -13.21
CA GLY A 107 -15.52 -4.64 -14.15
C GLY A 107 -16.86 -5.36 -14.22
N ASP A 108 -16.91 -6.32 -15.13
CA ASP A 108 -18.02 -7.26 -15.25
C ASP A 108 -17.74 -8.49 -14.37
N VAL A 109 -18.72 -8.88 -13.57
CA VAL A 109 -18.67 -9.99 -12.62
C VAL A 109 -19.65 -11.07 -13.06
N LYS A 110 -19.16 -12.30 -13.21
CA LYS A 110 -19.95 -13.45 -13.62
C LYS A 110 -19.97 -14.51 -12.54
N ARG A 111 -21.09 -15.24 -12.47
CA ARG A 111 -21.20 -16.45 -11.66
C ARG A 111 -20.36 -17.55 -12.33
N CYS A 112 -19.55 -18.25 -11.55
CA CYS A 112 -18.77 -19.38 -12.02
C CYS A 112 -19.61 -20.66 -12.03
N SER A 113 -19.39 -21.52 -13.03
CA SER A 113 -19.92 -22.88 -13.07
C SER A 113 -19.19 -23.78 -12.07
N LYS A 114 -19.72 -24.99 -11.81
CA LYS A 114 -19.02 -25.96 -10.95
C LYS A 114 -17.70 -26.40 -11.57
N GLU A 115 -17.68 -26.56 -12.89
CA GLU A 115 -16.51 -26.96 -13.66
C GLU A 115 -15.41 -25.89 -13.58
N GLU A 116 -15.76 -24.60 -13.71
CA GLU A 116 -14.81 -23.49 -13.54
C GLU A 116 -14.25 -23.41 -12.11
N VAL A 117 -15.10 -23.65 -11.09
CA VAL A 117 -14.68 -23.63 -9.68
C VAL A 117 -13.61 -24.69 -9.40
N GLU A 118 -13.82 -25.91 -9.90
CA GLU A 118 -12.89 -27.02 -9.68
C GLU A 118 -11.64 -26.91 -10.56
N ALA A 119 -11.79 -26.54 -11.85
CA ALA A 119 -10.67 -26.41 -12.78
C ALA A 119 -9.67 -25.32 -12.36
N ASP A 120 -10.17 -24.21 -11.80
CA ASP A 120 -9.35 -23.07 -11.40
C ASP A 120 -8.99 -23.07 -9.90
N GLY A 121 -9.37 -24.11 -9.15
CA GLY A 121 -9.05 -24.24 -7.72
C GLY A 121 -9.57 -23.08 -6.86
N LEU A 122 -10.78 -22.59 -7.13
CA LEU A 122 -11.28 -21.35 -6.50
C LEU A 122 -11.49 -21.48 -5.00
N LYS A 123 -11.82 -22.69 -4.52
CA LYS A 123 -11.99 -22.97 -3.10
C LYS A 123 -10.67 -22.84 -2.35
N GLU A 124 -9.61 -23.44 -2.89
CA GLU A 124 -8.26 -23.43 -2.34
C GLU A 124 -7.72 -21.99 -2.34
N LEU A 125 -7.88 -21.29 -3.46
CA LEU A 125 -7.50 -19.89 -3.60
C LEU A 125 -8.15 -19.01 -2.53
N TYR A 126 -9.47 -19.16 -2.35
CA TYR A 126 -10.21 -18.35 -1.38
C TYR A 126 -9.84 -18.71 0.06
N ARG A 127 -9.67 -20.00 0.37
CA ARG A 127 -9.27 -20.47 1.71
C ARG A 127 -7.85 -20.06 2.08
N ALA A 128 -6.95 -19.96 1.11
CA ALA A 128 -5.61 -19.43 1.36
C ALA A 128 -5.66 -17.98 1.88
N LYS A 129 -6.63 -17.18 1.40
CA LYS A 129 -6.88 -15.82 1.91
C LYS A 129 -7.77 -15.79 3.16
N HIS A 130 -8.72 -16.72 3.25
CA HIS A 130 -9.72 -16.82 4.32
C HIS A 130 -9.73 -18.22 4.97
N PRO A 131 -8.75 -18.55 5.82
CA PRO A 131 -8.60 -19.91 6.38
C PRO A 131 -9.81 -20.40 7.18
N ASN A 132 -10.58 -19.48 7.74
CA ASN A 132 -11.75 -19.78 8.58
C ASN A 132 -13.08 -19.75 7.80
N ALA A 133 -13.06 -19.68 6.47
CA ALA A 133 -14.26 -19.59 5.65
C ALA A 133 -14.96 -20.94 5.43
N PHE A 134 -15.40 -21.60 6.50
CA PHE A 134 -16.07 -22.91 6.41
C PHE A 134 -17.40 -22.87 5.63
N TRP A 135 -18.04 -21.70 5.56
CA TRP A 135 -19.31 -21.50 4.84
C TRP A 135 -19.20 -21.63 3.32
N VAL A 136 -17.99 -21.63 2.74
CA VAL A 136 -17.81 -21.76 1.28
C VAL A 136 -18.27 -23.11 0.73
N ASP A 137 -18.48 -24.10 1.60
CA ASP A 137 -19.02 -25.42 1.26
C ASP A 137 -20.55 -25.50 1.40
N PHE A 138 -21.21 -24.45 1.89
CA PHE A 138 -22.66 -24.45 2.04
C PHE A 138 -23.35 -24.40 0.68
N GLY A 139 -24.44 -25.15 0.52
CA GLY A 139 -25.13 -25.31 -0.76
C GLY A 139 -25.78 -24.02 -1.30
N ASP A 140 -25.97 -23.01 -0.45
CA ASP A 140 -26.50 -21.70 -0.84
C ASP A 140 -25.41 -20.68 -1.19
N PHE A 141 -24.13 -21.04 -1.06
CA PHE A 141 -23.01 -20.19 -1.48
C PHE A 141 -22.60 -20.49 -2.92
N THR A 142 -22.36 -19.42 -3.67
CA THR A 142 -22.02 -19.50 -5.10
C THR A 142 -20.80 -18.64 -5.40
N TRP A 143 -20.00 -19.12 -6.35
CA TRP A 143 -18.76 -18.50 -6.76
C TRP A 143 -18.98 -17.45 -7.85
N TYR A 144 -18.28 -16.33 -7.73
CA TYR A 144 -18.27 -15.26 -8.70
C TYR A 144 -16.83 -14.82 -8.99
N ARG A 145 -16.58 -14.38 -10.22
CA ARG A 145 -15.31 -13.78 -10.62
C ARG A 145 -15.56 -12.50 -11.39
N MET A 146 -14.73 -11.48 -11.14
CA MET A 146 -14.61 -10.35 -12.05
C MET A 146 -13.86 -10.81 -13.30
N THR A 147 -14.57 -11.07 -14.40
CA THR A 147 -13.99 -11.68 -15.60
C THR A 147 -13.36 -10.66 -16.54
N GLU A 148 -13.75 -9.39 -16.42
CA GLU A 148 -13.24 -8.32 -17.28
C GLU A 148 -13.12 -7.02 -16.49
N LEU A 149 -11.94 -6.39 -16.55
CA LEU A 149 -11.72 -5.05 -16.03
C LEU A 149 -12.02 -4.01 -17.10
N LYS A 150 -12.88 -3.05 -16.76
CA LYS A 150 -13.21 -1.88 -17.58
C LYS A 150 -12.36 -0.67 -17.18
N ALA A 151 -12.01 -0.55 -15.90
CA ALA A 151 -11.14 0.51 -15.40
C ALA A 151 -10.46 0.11 -14.10
N VAL A 152 -9.31 0.73 -13.83
CA VAL A 152 -8.60 0.68 -12.56
C VAL A 152 -8.37 2.11 -12.10
N ASN A 153 -8.85 2.44 -10.89
CA ASN A 153 -8.64 3.75 -10.30
C ASN A 153 -7.70 3.60 -9.11
N PHE A 154 -6.48 4.10 -9.24
CA PHE A 154 -5.45 4.00 -8.24
C PHE A 154 -5.27 5.33 -7.50
N VAL A 155 -5.11 5.26 -6.18
CA VAL A 155 -4.55 6.35 -5.41
C VAL A 155 -3.56 5.82 -4.38
N GLY A 156 -2.28 6.11 -4.58
CA GLY A 156 -1.17 5.68 -3.72
C GLY A 156 -0.85 6.64 -2.56
N GLY A 157 -1.83 7.44 -2.14
CA GLY A 157 -1.66 8.56 -1.20
C GLY A 157 -1.76 9.94 -1.88
N PHE A 158 -1.39 11.01 -1.15
CA PHE A 158 -1.48 12.37 -1.68
C PHE A 158 -0.66 12.54 -2.97
N ALA A 159 -1.25 13.24 -3.95
CA ALA A 159 -0.68 13.51 -5.27
C ALA A 159 -0.26 12.28 -6.11
N ARG A 160 -0.63 11.05 -5.70
CA ARG A 160 -0.34 9.80 -6.41
C ARG A 160 -1.61 9.13 -6.95
N ALA A 161 -2.45 9.90 -7.63
CA ALA A 161 -3.65 9.38 -8.29
C ALA A 161 -3.36 9.03 -9.75
N GLY A 162 -3.99 7.99 -10.26
CA GLY A 162 -3.93 7.65 -11.68
C GLY A 162 -4.85 6.49 -12.05
N ASN A 163 -4.88 6.20 -13.35
CA ASN A 163 -5.79 5.23 -13.93
C ASN A 163 -5.01 4.27 -14.84
N PRO A 164 -4.21 3.33 -14.27
CA PRO A 164 -3.53 2.33 -15.09
C PRO A 164 -4.55 1.58 -15.94
N SER A 165 -4.17 1.22 -17.17
CA SER A 165 -5.11 0.50 -18.02
C SER A 165 -5.40 -0.89 -17.43
N PRO A 166 -6.57 -1.48 -17.70
CA PRO A 166 -6.85 -2.87 -17.35
C PRO A 166 -5.74 -3.85 -17.80
N ALA A 167 -5.17 -3.63 -18.99
CA ALA A 167 -4.08 -4.45 -19.50
C ALA A 167 -2.81 -4.28 -18.65
N ASP A 168 -2.38 -3.03 -18.41
CA ASP A 168 -1.19 -2.76 -17.58
C ASP A 168 -1.34 -3.36 -16.17
N TYR A 169 -2.54 -3.27 -15.57
CA TYR A 169 -2.82 -3.90 -14.28
C TYR A 169 -2.66 -5.42 -14.35
N MET A 170 -3.27 -6.09 -15.33
CA MET A 170 -3.21 -7.55 -15.45
C MET A 170 -1.80 -8.06 -15.80
N ASP A 171 -1.01 -7.27 -16.53
CA ASP A 171 0.36 -7.62 -16.92
C ASP A 171 1.40 -7.26 -15.84
N ALA A 172 1.07 -6.35 -14.93
CA ALA A 172 1.95 -5.97 -13.85
C ALA A 172 2.15 -7.09 -12.81
N SER A 173 3.38 -7.15 -12.28
CA SER A 173 3.74 -8.10 -11.23
C SER A 173 3.50 -7.52 -9.84
N VAL A 174 3.19 -8.41 -8.90
CA VAL A 174 3.17 -8.07 -7.46
C VAL A 174 4.61 -7.86 -7.01
N ASP A 175 4.86 -6.76 -6.29
CA ASP A 175 6.14 -6.48 -5.68
C ASP A 175 6.44 -7.52 -4.58
N PRO A 176 7.53 -8.30 -4.69
CA PRO A 176 7.81 -9.36 -3.73
C PRO A 176 8.32 -8.83 -2.38
N ILE A 177 8.80 -7.59 -2.33
CA ILE A 177 9.38 -6.97 -1.14
C ILE A 177 8.27 -6.48 -0.18
N GLN A 178 7.13 -6.03 -0.71
CA GLN A 178 5.98 -5.62 0.09
C GLN A 178 5.48 -6.69 1.08
N ALA A 179 5.68 -7.99 0.78
CA ALA A 179 5.38 -9.08 1.73
C ALA A 179 6.13 -8.95 3.07
N PHE A 180 7.29 -8.30 3.07
CA PHE A 180 8.16 -8.11 4.23
C PHE A 180 8.11 -6.69 4.79
N ALA A 181 7.28 -5.80 4.22
CA ALA A 181 7.23 -4.39 4.58
C ALA A 181 6.97 -4.17 6.07
N ALA A 182 5.89 -4.74 6.60
CA ALA A 182 5.49 -4.52 8.00
C ALA A 182 6.60 -4.88 9.02
N PRO A 183 7.20 -6.09 9.00
CA PRO A 183 8.26 -6.41 9.97
C PRO A 183 9.54 -5.60 9.77
N VAL A 184 9.92 -5.26 8.53
CA VAL A 184 11.12 -4.43 8.28
C VAL A 184 10.90 -3.01 8.78
N MET A 185 9.78 -2.39 8.43
CA MET A 185 9.45 -1.02 8.86
C MET A 185 9.26 -0.96 10.38
N GLY A 186 8.60 -1.95 10.99
CA GLY A 186 8.42 -1.99 12.44
C GLY A 186 9.74 -2.00 13.21
N HIS A 187 10.70 -2.83 12.80
CA HIS A 187 12.03 -2.86 13.41
C HIS A 187 12.80 -1.55 13.21
N MET A 188 12.80 -1.00 11.98
CA MET A 188 13.46 0.28 11.69
C MET A 188 12.88 1.44 12.49
N ASN A 189 11.56 1.51 12.60
CA ASN A 189 10.89 2.59 13.33
C ASN A 189 11.07 2.48 14.85
N ALA A 190 11.17 1.26 15.38
CA ALA A 190 11.36 1.04 16.82
C ALA A 190 12.81 1.28 17.27
N ASP A 191 13.78 0.77 16.51
CA ASP A 191 15.16 0.64 16.99
C ASP A 191 16.15 1.56 16.25
N HIS A 192 15.75 2.13 15.10
CA HIS A 192 16.67 2.80 14.16
C HIS A 192 16.08 4.11 13.57
N SER A 193 15.28 4.84 14.35
CA SER A 193 14.69 6.09 13.89
C SER A 193 15.73 7.13 13.49
N GLU A 194 16.87 7.26 14.22
CA GLU A 194 17.92 8.21 13.85
C GLU A 194 18.58 7.85 12.52
N SER A 195 18.69 6.55 12.19
CA SER A 195 19.21 6.12 10.88
C SER A 195 18.30 6.57 9.75
N THR A 196 16.98 6.55 9.96
CA THR A 196 16.00 7.03 8.97
C THR A 196 16.09 8.55 8.81
N ILE A 197 16.27 9.30 9.89
CA ILE A 197 16.53 10.75 9.86
C ILE A 197 17.80 11.03 9.04
N ALA A 198 18.89 10.33 9.34
CA ALA A 198 20.16 10.45 8.63
C ALA A 198 19.99 10.25 7.11
N MET A 199 19.29 9.17 6.73
CA MET A 199 19.04 8.85 5.32
C MET A 199 18.19 9.91 4.62
N VAL A 200 17.17 10.46 5.27
CA VAL A 200 16.36 11.54 4.70
C VAL A 200 17.21 12.79 4.49
N MET A 201 18.01 13.18 5.48
CA MET A 201 18.88 14.35 5.35
C MET A 201 19.90 14.18 4.23
N HIS A 202 20.60 13.05 4.20
CA HIS A 202 21.67 12.79 3.23
C HIS A 202 21.15 12.60 1.80
N TYR A 203 20.16 11.71 1.59
CA TYR A 203 19.73 11.35 0.24
C TYR A 203 18.67 12.29 -0.35
N ILE A 204 17.81 12.88 0.48
CA ILE A 204 16.75 13.80 0.01
C ILE A 204 17.22 15.26 0.11
N GLY A 205 18.22 15.55 0.93
CA GLY A 205 18.70 16.91 1.17
C GLY A 205 17.73 17.74 2.01
N LEU A 206 16.89 17.10 2.82
CA LEU A 206 15.96 17.80 3.71
C LEU A 206 16.64 18.00 5.08
N PRO A 207 17.05 19.23 5.45
CA PRO A 207 17.70 19.48 6.72
C PRO A 207 16.69 19.53 7.87
N GLN A 208 17.19 19.47 9.11
CA GLN A 208 16.39 19.70 10.32
C GLN A 208 15.18 18.77 10.47
N VAL A 209 15.38 17.49 10.19
CA VAL A 209 14.34 16.48 10.33
C VAL A 209 14.20 16.05 11.79
N GLU A 210 13.04 16.32 12.38
CA GLU A 210 12.76 16.05 13.81
C GLU A 210 12.37 14.59 14.04
N LYS A 211 11.62 14.01 13.12
CA LYS A 211 11.16 12.61 13.16
C LYS A 211 11.06 12.04 11.76
N ALA A 212 11.42 10.78 11.58
CA ALA A 212 11.25 10.06 10.33
C ALA A 212 10.81 8.60 10.58
N GLU A 213 9.69 8.19 10.00
CA GLU A 213 9.13 6.85 10.13
C GLU A 213 8.87 6.24 8.76
N LEU A 214 9.31 5.00 8.54
CA LEU A 214 9.01 4.24 7.35
C LEU A 214 7.52 3.83 7.39
N VAL A 215 6.76 4.21 6.35
CA VAL A 215 5.32 3.95 6.26
C VAL A 215 4.96 3.05 5.07
N GLN A 216 5.81 2.96 4.06
CA GLN A 216 5.70 1.96 2.99
C GLN A 216 7.09 1.48 2.59
N LEU A 217 7.19 0.23 2.13
CA LEU A 217 8.40 -0.36 1.56
C LEU A 217 8.00 -1.15 0.31
N ASP A 218 8.77 -0.96 -0.77
CA ASP A 218 8.74 -1.77 -1.99
C ASP A 218 10.16 -2.03 -2.47
N ARG A 219 10.34 -2.79 -3.57
CA ARG A 219 11.68 -3.12 -4.08
C ARG A 219 12.53 -1.92 -4.47
N LEU A 220 11.93 -0.75 -4.67
CA LEU A 220 12.64 0.46 -5.10
C LEU A 220 12.90 1.45 -3.94
N GLY A 221 12.48 1.15 -2.71
CA GLY A 221 12.76 1.96 -1.54
C GLY A 221 11.57 2.16 -0.61
N PHE A 222 11.60 3.26 0.14
CA PHE A 222 10.64 3.56 1.20
C PHE A 222 9.79 4.78 0.89
N MET A 223 8.56 4.79 1.39
CA MET A 223 7.90 6.05 1.76
C MET A 223 8.16 6.32 3.22
N VAL A 224 8.62 7.52 3.52
CA VAL A 224 8.98 7.99 4.87
C VAL A 224 8.04 9.12 5.26
N GLN A 225 7.37 8.99 6.39
CA GLN A 225 6.66 10.08 7.03
C GLN A 225 7.64 10.89 7.86
N VAL A 226 7.76 12.18 7.53
CA VAL A 226 8.75 13.08 8.11
C VAL A 226 8.03 14.20 8.84
N THR A 227 8.52 14.52 10.04
CA THR A 227 8.12 15.72 10.79
C THR A 227 9.27 16.73 10.77
N ARG A 228 8.97 17.96 10.35
CA ARG A 228 9.90 19.09 10.33
C ARG A 228 9.14 20.38 10.57
N THR A 229 9.61 21.22 11.48
CA THR A 229 9.00 22.52 11.81
C THR A 229 7.52 22.38 12.21
N GLY A 230 7.19 21.30 12.93
CA GLY A 230 5.80 20.99 13.34
C GLY A 230 4.87 20.52 12.21
N GLN A 231 5.36 20.37 10.98
CA GLN A 231 4.58 19.84 9.85
C GLN A 231 4.96 18.38 9.59
N THR A 232 3.95 17.55 9.29
CA THR A 232 4.16 16.14 8.94
C THR A 232 3.73 15.86 7.50
N PHE A 233 4.60 15.25 6.71
CA PHE A 233 4.35 14.93 5.30
C PHE A 233 5.13 13.67 4.88
N LYS A 234 4.77 13.07 3.74
CA LYS A 234 5.39 11.84 3.23
C LYS A 234 6.38 12.15 2.10
N LEU A 235 7.56 11.55 2.13
CA LEU A 235 8.60 11.63 1.09
C LEU A 235 8.99 10.24 0.62
N ARG A 236 9.37 10.11 -0.66
CA ARG A 236 10.02 8.91 -1.18
C ARG A 236 11.50 8.96 -0.91
N LEU A 237 12.04 7.88 -0.38
CA LEU A 237 13.46 7.60 -0.22
C LEU A 237 13.79 6.36 -1.08
N PRO A 238 14.29 6.53 -2.31
CA PRO A 238 14.60 5.40 -3.18
C PRO A 238 15.86 4.67 -2.70
N PHE A 239 15.91 3.35 -2.94
CA PHE A 239 17.17 2.62 -2.85
C PHE A 239 18.11 3.03 -4.00
N PRO A 240 19.45 2.89 -3.84
CA PRO A 240 20.41 3.08 -4.93
C PRO A 240 20.18 2.16 -6.14
N ARG A 241 19.56 1.01 -5.91
CA ARG A 241 19.12 0.03 -6.92
C ARG A 241 17.93 -0.76 -6.39
N ALA A 242 17.22 -1.48 -7.26
CA ALA A 242 16.16 -2.38 -6.82
C ALA A 242 16.71 -3.46 -5.86
N ALA A 243 15.97 -3.71 -4.78
CA ALA A 243 16.20 -4.82 -3.87
C ALA A 243 15.71 -6.12 -4.50
N GLU A 244 16.52 -7.17 -4.40
CA GLU A 244 16.20 -8.48 -5.01
C GLU A 244 15.38 -9.37 -4.08
N ASP A 245 15.67 -9.33 -2.77
CA ASP A 245 15.01 -10.11 -1.75
C ASP A 245 15.05 -9.42 -0.37
N ARG A 246 14.50 -10.09 0.65
CA ARG A 246 14.47 -9.57 2.03
C ARG A 246 15.86 -9.32 2.62
N LYS A 247 16.85 -10.16 2.31
CA LYS A 247 18.22 -10.01 2.82
C LYS A 247 18.87 -8.80 2.16
N ASP A 248 18.63 -8.61 0.87
CA ASP A 248 19.16 -7.51 0.10
C ASP A 248 18.58 -6.15 0.52
N VAL A 249 17.30 -6.10 0.92
CA VAL A 249 16.73 -4.91 1.60
C VAL A 249 17.57 -4.49 2.80
N LYS A 250 17.96 -5.44 3.66
CA LYS A 250 18.82 -5.15 4.81
C LYS A 250 20.19 -4.63 4.37
N THR A 251 20.80 -5.24 3.35
CA THR A 251 22.08 -4.80 2.78
C THR A 251 21.99 -3.34 2.33
N LEU A 252 20.94 -2.99 1.59
CA LEU A 252 20.73 -1.63 1.09
C LEU A 252 20.49 -0.62 2.22
N ILE A 253 19.69 -0.99 3.24
CA ILE A 253 19.50 -0.14 4.43
C ILE A 253 20.85 0.14 5.10
N VAL A 254 21.66 -0.91 5.36
CA VAL A 254 22.96 -0.74 6.04
C VAL A 254 23.89 0.14 5.21
N GLN A 255 23.96 -0.09 3.89
CA GLN A 255 24.75 0.73 2.98
C GLN A 255 24.33 2.20 3.04
N MET A 256 23.02 2.47 2.98
CA MET A 256 22.48 3.82 3.03
C MET A 256 22.73 4.49 4.37
N THR A 257 22.55 3.77 5.48
CA THR A 257 22.87 4.27 6.82
C THR A 257 24.35 4.63 6.93
N GLN A 258 25.26 3.76 6.49
CA GLN A 258 26.70 4.03 6.55
C GLN A 258 27.11 5.24 5.73
N ALA A 259 26.57 5.39 4.52
CA ALA A 259 26.81 6.56 3.68
C ALA A 259 26.29 7.84 4.35
N SER A 260 25.07 7.79 4.90
CA SER A 260 24.46 8.95 5.57
C SER A 260 25.22 9.36 6.84
N LEU A 261 25.76 8.38 7.58
CA LEU A 261 26.58 8.62 8.77
C LEU A 261 28.02 9.01 8.44
N SER A 262 28.43 9.03 7.18
CA SER A 262 29.74 9.58 6.77
C SER A 262 29.68 11.09 6.45
N ASP A 263 28.48 11.67 6.45
CA ASP A 263 28.20 13.08 6.22
C ASP A 263 28.34 13.87 7.53
N GLU A 264 29.31 14.79 7.58
CA GLU A 264 29.63 15.57 8.79
C GLU A 264 28.47 16.47 9.23
N GLU A 265 27.68 17.01 8.30
CA GLU A 265 26.52 17.86 8.62
C GLU A 265 25.41 17.02 9.27
N VAL A 266 25.19 15.80 8.76
CA VAL A 266 24.22 14.85 9.32
C VAL A 266 24.64 14.42 10.73
N GLN A 267 25.92 14.08 10.93
CA GLN A 267 26.42 13.70 12.26
C GLN A 267 26.25 14.82 13.28
N ALA A 268 26.63 16.05 12.91
CA ALA A 268 26.50 17.21 13.79
C ALA A 268 25.04 17.45 14.20
N TYR A 269 24.10 17.35 13.25
CA TYR A 269 22.69 17.53 13.54
C TYR A 269 22.10 16.42 14.41
N LEU A 270 22.45 15.15 14.16
CA LEU A 270 21.97 14.04 14.99
C LEU A 270 22.44 14.17 16.44
N GLN A 271 23.68 14.63 16.65
CA GLN A 271 24.20 14.90 18.00
C GLN A 271 23.38 16.00 18.69
N GLU A 272 23.11 17.11 18.00
CA GLU A 272 22.26 18.19 18.53
C GLU A 272 20.84 17.71 18.86
N LEU A 273 20.26 16.86 18.02
CA LEU A 273 18.92 16.30 18.22
C LEU A 273 18.87 15.39 19.46
N MET A 274 19.88 14.55 19.66
CA MET A 274 20.00 13.69 20.85
C MET A 274 20.12 14.51 22.14
N GLU A 275 20.95 15.55 22.13
CA GLU A 275 21.13 16.44 23.29
C GLU A 275 19.82 17.16 23.67
N LYS A 276 19.06 17.63 22.68
CA LYS A 276 17.73 18.23 22.91
C LYS A 276 16.74 17.24 23.50
N LYS A 277 16.74 15.99 23.03
CA LYS A 277 15.84 14.95 23.52
C LYS A 277 16.14 14.62 25.00
N GLN A 278 17.42 14.45 25.34
CA GLN A 278 17.85 14.21 26.73
C GLN A 278 17.50 15.38 27.66
N ALA A 279 17.73 16.61 27.21
CA ALA A 279 17.37 17.81 27.98
C ALA A 279 15.85 17.91 28.21
N GLY A 280 15.04 17.56 27.20
CA GLY A 280 13.57 17.52 27.32
C GLY A 280 13.08 16.45 28.28
N GLU A 281 13.63 15.23 28.21
CA GLU A 281 13.29 14.14 29.13
C GLU A 281 13.65 14.48 30.59
N ALA A 282 14.84 15.04 30.82
CA ALA A 282 15.26 15.49 32.15
C ALA A 282 14.37 16.60 32.72
N ALA A 283 13.88 17.52 31.88
CA ALA A 283 12.95 18.57 32.31
C ALA A 283 11.57 18.02 32.67
N VAL A 284 11.10 16.95 32.01
CA VAL A 284 9.84 16.27 32.35
C VAL A 284 9.98 15.47 33.64
N GLU A 285 11.12 14.80 33.88
CA GLU A 285 11.37 14.07 35.12
C GLU A 285 11.51 14.99 36.35
N ALA A 286 11.98 16.22 36.13
CA ALA A 286 12.10 17.24 37.18
C ALA A 286 10.80 17.98 37.53
N ALA A 287 9.72 17.79 36.76
CA ALA A 287 8.42 18.46 36.91
C ALA A 287 7.38 17.58 37.60
#